data_AF-A0ABD0T7S5-F1
#
_entry.id   AF-A0ABD0T7S5-F1
#
_cell.length_a   1.000
_cell.length_b   1.000
_cell.length_c   1.000
_cell.angle_alpha   90.00
_cell.angle_beta   90.00
_cell.angle_gamma   90.00
#
_symmetry.space_group_name_H-M   'P 1'
#
loop_
_entity.id
_entity.type
_entity.pdbx_description
1 polymer ?
#
loop_
_entity_poly.entity_id
_entity_poly.type
_entity_poly.pdbx_seq_one_letter_code
_entity_poly.pdbx_strand_id
1 'polypeptide(L)' 'MAAIKTTFVLLLIAFAMMIVTEAVRVGPCDQVCGRIDAEKDECCRAHGHSGYSSCSGGMHCY' A
#
# COMPACT_ATOMS: atom_id res chain seq x y z
N MET A 1 -7.61 -35.73 8.92
CA MET A 1 -8.25 -34.53 9.54
C MET A 1 -7.23 -33.53 10.09
N ALA A 2 -6.13 -33.96 10.72
CA ALA A 2 -5.08 -33.04 11.20
C ALA A 2 -4.31 -32.31 10.07
N ALA A 3 -3.94 -33.03 9.01
CA ALA A 3 -3.16 -32.47 7.90
C ALA A 3 -3.89 -31.32 7.16
N ILE A 4 -5.18 -31.48 6.89
CA ILE A 4 -6.01 -30.46 6.21
C ILE A 4 -6.07 -29.16 7.03
N LYS A 5 -6.25 -29.28 8.35
CA LYS A 5 -6.28 -28.13 9.28
C LYS A 5 -4.94 -27.39 9.27
N THR A 6 -3.82 -28.10 9.30
CA THR A 6 -2.49 -27.46 9.26
C THR A 6 -2.20 -26.79 7.93
N THR A 7 -2.52 -27.43 6.80
CA THR A 7 -2.37 -26.80 5.48
C THR A 7 -3.27 -25.57 5.31
N PHE A 8 -4.49 -25.61 5.84
CA PHE A 8 -5.41 -24.48 5.78
C PHE A 8 -4.89 -23.29 6.59
N VAL A 9 -4.36 -23.52 7.79
CA VAL A 9 -3.74 -22.48 8.61
C VAL A 9 -2.51 -21.88 7.92
N LEU A 10 -1.65 -22.71 7.31
CA LEU A 10 -0.49 -22.22 6.55
C LEU A 10 -0.90 -21.38 5.34
N LEU A 11 -1.96 -21.77 4.63
CA LEU A 11 -2.52 -20.99 3.51
C LEU A 11 -3.04 -19.63 3.97
N LEU A 12 -3.73 -19.56 5.11
CA LEU A 12 -4.21 -18.28 5.66
C LEU A 12 -3.05 -17.37 6.06
N ILE A 13 -2.00 -17.92 6.67
CA ILE A 13 -0.80 -17.14 7.02
C ILE A 13 -0.10 -16.62 5.76
N ALA A 14 0.04 -17.46 4.73
CA ALA A 14 0.62 -17.05 3.45
C ALA A 14 -0.21 -15.94 2.76
N PHE A 15 -1.54 -16.03 2.80
CA PHE A 15 -2.42 -15.00 2.25
C PHE A 15 -2.34 -13.68 3.04
N ALA A 16 -2.26 -13.75 4.37
CA ALA A 16 -2.09 -12.57 5.21
C ALA A 16 -0.77 -11.82 4.94
N MET A 17 0.32 -12.54 4.63
CA MET A 17 1.60 -11.92 4.27
C MET A 17 1.55 -11.12 2.96
N MET A 18 0.56 -11.36 2.09
CA MET A 18 0.39 -10.59 0.85
C MET A 18 -0.28 -9.22 1.08
N ILE A 19 -0.81 -8.94 2.28
CA ILE A 19 -1.57 -7.71 2.58
C ILE A 19 -0.67 -6.62 3.18
N VAL A 20 0.65 -6.84 3.29
CA VAL A 20 1.56 -5.78 3.74
C VAL A 20 1.68 -4.74 2.64
N THR A 21 0.88 -3.68 2.72
CA THR A 21 0.95 -2.51 1.84
C THR A 21 2.14 -1.66 2.30
N GLU A 22 3.31 -1.99 1.79
CA GLU A 22 4.52 -1.17 1.96
C GLU A 22 4.29 0.20 1.32
N ALA A 23 4.56 1.30 2.02
CA ALA A 23 4.40 2.63 1.44
C ALA A 23 5.54 2.92 0.43
N VAL A 24 5.23 2.87 -0.87
CA VAL A 24 6.20 3.03 -1.96
C VAL A 24 6.33 4.49 -2.36
N ARG A 25 7.55 4.94 -2.66
CA ARG A 25 7.81 6.29 -3.16
C ARG A 25 7.31 6.44 -4.60
N VAL A 26 6.38 7.36 -4.84
CA VAL A 26 5.84 7.67 -6.17
C VAL A 26 6.37 9.02 -6.62
N GLY A 27 7.52 9.00 -7.30
CA GLY A 27 8.23 10.21 -7.74
C GLY A 27 7.38 11.24 -8.52
N PRO A 28 6.48 10.82 -9.44
CA PRO A 28 5.58 11.76 -10.11
C PRO A 28 4.67 12.55 -9.15
N CYS A 29 4.27 11.94 -8.03
CA CYS A 29 3.40 12.57 -7.03
C CYS A 29 4.15 13.49 -6.06
N ASP A 30 5.48 13.58 -6.12
CA ASP A 30 6.27 14.51 -5.29
C ASP A 30 5.80 15.97 -5.50
N GLN A 31 5.34 16.31 -6.70
CA GLN A 31 4.90 17.66 -7.08
C GLN A 31 3.60 18.08 -6.38
N VAL A 32 2.76 17.11 -5.99
CA VAL A 32 1.49 17.36 -5.30
C VAL A 32 1.62 17.30 -3.78
N CYS A 33 2.81 17.09 -3.23
CA CYS A 33 2.99 17.08 -1.77
C CYS A 33 2.67 18.43 -1.09
N GLY A 34 2.80 19.56 -1.80
CA GLY A 34 2.38 20.88 -1.31
C GLY A 34 0.89 21.19 -1.48
N ARG A 35 0.10 20.23 -1.99
CA ARG A 35 -1.32 20.39 -2.27
C ARG A 35 -2.21 19.82 -1.15
N ILE A 36 -3.52 19.89 -1.35
CA ILE A 36 -4.48 19.30 -0.41
C ILE A 36 -4.42 17.78 -0.44
N ASP A 37 -4.80 17.16 0.67
CA ASP A 37 -4.75 15.71 0.84
C ASP A 37 -5.56 14.93 -0.19
N ALA A 38 -6.67 15.49 -0.67
CA ALA A 38 -7.45 14.91 -1.75
C ALA A 38 -6.65 14.77 -3.06
N GLU A 39 -5.84 15.79 -3.42
CA GLU A 39 -4.99 15.74 -4.63
C GLU A 39 -3.84 14.74 -4.47
N LYS A 40 -3.34 14.57 -3.24
CA LYS A 40 -2.33 13.56 -2.91
C LYS A 40 -2.87 12.15 -3.09
N ASP A 41 -4.06 11.89 -2.53
CA ASP A 41 -4.77 10.62 -2.65
C ASP A 41 -5.12 10.30 -4.10
N GLU A 42 -5.63 11.27 -4.85
CA GLU A 42 -5.95 11.13 -6.28
C GLU A 42 -4.72 10.71 -7.07
N CYS A 43 -3.56 11.32 -6.81
CA CYS A 43 -2.31 10.96 -7.47
C CYS A 43 -1.89 9.53 -7.13
N CYS A 44 -1.90 9.15 -5.84
CA CYS A 44 -1.59 7.78 -5.44
C CYS A 44 -2.55 6.76 -6.09
N ARG A 45 -3.85 7.06 -6.14
CA ARG A 45 -4.86 6.21 -6.81
C ARG A 45 -4.65 6.08 -8.31
N ALA A 46 -4.28 7.17 -8.98
CA ALA A 46 -3.93 7.14 -10.40
C ALA A 46 -2.72 6.24 -10.69
N HIS A 47 -1.84 6.05 -9.69
CA HIS A 47 -0.67 5.17 -9.75
C HIS A 47 -0.91 3.76 -9.18
N GLY A 48 -2.16 3.39 -8.85
CA GLY A 48 -2.52 2.05 -8.39
C GLY A 48 -2.39 1.82 -6.89
N HIS A 49 -2.20 2.89 -6.12
CA HIS A 49 -2.13 2.86 -4.66
C HIS A 49 -3.47 3.26 -4.03
N SER A 50 -3.73 2.78 -2.83
CA SER A 50 -4.96 3.06 -2.07
C SER A 50 -5.08 4.53 -1.62
N GLY A 51 -3.94 5.18 -1.34
CA GLY A 51 -3.88 6.57 -0.89
C GLY A 51 -2.47 7.02 -0.52
N TYR A 52 -2.33 8.28 -0.10
CA TYR A 52 -1.04 8.83 0.32
C TYR A 52 -0.70 8.44 1.77
N SER A 53 0.59 8.28 2.03
CA SER A 53 1.17 7.93 3.33
C SER A 53 1.87 9.14 3.95
N SER A 54 2.86 9.67 3.25
CA SER A 54 3.65 10.79 3.74
C SER A 54 4.33 11.51 2.58
N CYS A 55 4.79 12.72 2.85
CA CYS A 55 5.50 13.58 1.90
C CYS A 55 6.95 13.91 2.35
N SER A 56 7.52 13.12 3.26
CA SER A 56 8.84 13.39 3.84
C SER A 56 9.95 12.87 2.91
N GLY A 57 10.58 13.76 2.14
CA GLY A 57 11.59 13.39 1.13
C GLY A 57 10.99 12.89 -0.21
N GLY A 58 9.68 13.04 -0.36
CA GLY A 58 8.91 12.60 -1.53
C GLY A 58 7.56 12.02 -1.11
N MET A 59 6.65 11.85 -2.07
CA MET A 59 5.37 11.21 -1.88
C MET A 59 5.56 9.70 -1.69
N HIS A 60 5.05 9.18 -0.59
CA HIS A 60 4.86 7.76 -0.36
C HIS A 60 3.37 7.41 -0.45
N CYS A 61 3.04 6.34 -1.15
CA CYS A 61 1.68 5.85 -1.35
C CYS A 61 1.56 4.39 -0.88
N TYR A 62 0.40 4.02 -0.33
CA TYR A 62 0.09 2.65 0.11
C TYR A 62 -0.41 1.80 -1.05
#